data_AF-A0A368KQ28-F1
#
_entry.id   AF-A0A368KQ28-F1
#
_cell.length_a   1.000
_cell.length_b   1.000
_cell.length_c   1.000
_cell.angle_alpha   90.00
_cell.angle_beta   90.00
_cell.angle_gamma   90.00
#
_symmetry.space_group_name_H-M   'P 1'
#
loop_
_entity.id
_entity.type
_entity.pdbx_description
1 polymer ?
#
loop_
_entity_poly.entity_id
_entity_poly.type
_entity_poly.pdbx_seq_one_letter_code
_entity_poly.pdbx_strand_id
1 'polypeptide(L)'
;MAAQPMTRKLFPCFCLTLLLAFPCLHASAEEVTSSQKNAQPDWVTFNPSPHHSSRKGEDVSAIIMHFTAGGSQAATVGWFRNPKAKVSAHYVVGRDGTVTQMVPLDQAAWHAGKSKIGDKTGVNSYSVGIEICNWGPLRQVDGQFVNYTGRKYDGPTPVQSEDGHYWEPYTDAQYATLLKLCEYLIDEYDITHITGHSDIAIPQGRKNDPGEAFQWEKFQVGLKDRNVKHIGPLTDAE
;
A
#
# COMPACT_ATOMS: atom_id res chain seq x y z
N MET A 1 66.12 7.62 73.91
CA MET A 1 65.68 6.21 73.72
C MET A 1 66.08 5.84 72.30
N ALA A 2 67.19 5.10 72.16
CA ALA A 2 67.23 3.68 71.79
C ALA A 2 67.00 3.51 70.26
N ALA A 3 68.02 3.25 69.44
CA ALA A 3 68.88 2.05 69.31
C ALA A 3 68.48 1.28 68.02
N GLN A 4 69.33 1.42 67.00
CA GLN A 4 69.90 0.43 66.05
C GLN A 4 69.13 -0.85 65.58
N PRO A 5 69.58 -1.47 64.45
CA PRO A 5 68.75 -1.94 63.34
C PRO A 5 68.45 -3.46 63.37
N MET A 6 67.61 -3.94 62.45
CA MET A 6 67.65 -5.35 62.03
C MET A 6 67.07 -5.56 60.63
N THR A 7 67.89 -6.14 59.76
CA THR A 7 67.49 -6.79 58.50
C THR A 7 66.85 -8.15 58.80
N ARG A 8 65.78 -8.52 58.10
CA ARG A 8 65.39 -9.94 57.93
C ARG A 8 64.88 -10.22 56.52
N LYS A 9 65.36 -11.36 56.01
CA LYS A 9 65.13 -11.95 54.68
C LYS A 9 63.77 -12.67 54.59
N LEU A 10 63.34 -12.84 53.34
CA LEU A 10 62.28 -13.67 52.72
C LEU A 10 61.63 -14.79 53.55
N PHE A 11 60.33 -15.05 53.30
CA PHE A 11 59.76 -16.33 52.80
C PHE A 11 58.34 -16.07 52.21
N PRO A 12 57.83 -16.92 51.29
CA PRO A 12 56.71 -16.62 50.39
C PRO A 12 55.35 -16.92 51.04
N CYS A 13 54.32 -16.17 50.65
CA CYS A 13 52.94 -16.45 51.01
C CYS A 13 52.15 -16.79 49.74
N PHE A 14 51.74 -18.05 49.63
CA PHE A 14 50.70 -18.49 48.71
C PHE A 14 49.40 -17.80 49.13
N CYS A 15 48.90 -16.87 48.32
CA CYS A 15 47.56 -16.33 48.49
C CYS A 15 46.72 -16.78 47.30
N LEU A 16 45.86 -17.75 47.59
CA LEU A 16 44.75 -18.22 46.79
C LEU A 16 43.80 -17.04 46.52
N THR A 17 43.82 -16.47 45.32
CA THR A 17 42.80 -15.51 44.88
C THR A 17 41.74 -16.21 44.04
N LEU A 18 40.56 -16.26 44.64
CA LEU A 18 39.26 -16.61 44.14
C LEU A 18 39.01 -15.97 42.75
N LEU A 19 38.99 -16.78 41.69
CA LEU A 19 38.43 -16.40 40.39
C LEU A 19 36.91 -16.30 40.56
N LEU A 20 36.39 -15.07 40.61
CA LEU A 20 34.96 -14.83 40.48
C LEU A 20 34.56 -15.25 39.06
N ALA A 21 33.83 -16.36 38.97
CA ALA A 21 33.10 -16.74 37.79
C ALA A 21 32.07 -15.65 37.49
N PHE A 22 32.32 -14.85 36.44
CA PHE A 22 31.27 -14.04 35.84
C PHE A 22 30.24 -15.01 35.27
N PRO A 23 28.97 -14.99 35.72
CA PRO A 23 27.94 -15.69 34.99
C PRO A 23 27.86 -15.01 33.62
N CYS A 24 28.26 -15.76 32.60
CA CYS A 24 28.02 -15.43 31.21
C CYS A 24 26.49 -15.42 31.04
N LEU A 25 25.89 -14.24 31.27
CA LEU A 25 24.50 -13.97 30.92
C LEU A 25 24.43 -14.26 29.42
N HIS A 26 23.88 -15.42 29.09
CA HIS A 26 23.38 -15.68 27.77
C HIS A 26 22.30 -14.62 27.55
N ALA A 27 22.61 -13.63 26.72
CA ALA A 27 21.59 -12.81 26.12
C ALA A 27 20.70 -13.78 25.34
N SER A 28 19.59 -14.18 25.97
CA SER A 28 18.49 -14.78 25.25
C SER A 28 18.14 -13.80 24.15
N ALA A 29 18.17 -14.25 22.90
CA ALA A 29 17.58 -13.50 21.81
C ALA A 29 16.14 -13.21 22.23
N GLU A 30 15.86 -11.96 22.59
CA GLU A 30 14.50 -11.51 22.81
C GLU A 30 13.77 -11.68 21.49
N GLU A 31 12.71 -12.47 21.58
CA GLU A 31 11.70 -12.65 20.56
C GLU A 31 11.28 -11.26 20.06
N VAL A 32 11.45 -11.01 18.75
CA VAL A 32 10.96 -9.79 18.10
C VAL A 32 9.45 -9.80 18.21
N THR A 33 8.93 -9.17 19.27
CA THR A 33 7.50 -9.00 19.50
C THR A 33 6.90 -8.21 18.34
N SER A 34 5.73 -8.64 17.89
CA SER A 34 5.01 -8.25 16.66
C SER A 34 4.55 -6.78 16.57
N SER A 35 5.23 -5.84 17.21
CA SER A 35 4.80 -4.44 17.31
C SER A 35 5.22 -3.55 16.13
N GLN A 36 6.02 -4.03 15.17
CA GLN A 36 6.46 -3.23 14.02
C GLN A 36 5.68 -3.45 12.71
N LYS A 37 4.79 -4.46 12.61
CA LYS A 37 4.06 -4.80 11.36
C LYS A 37 3.00 -3.79 10.88
N ASN A 38 2.91 -2.60 11.48
CA ASN A 38 1.83 -1.65 11.22
C ASN A 38 2.29 -0.17 11.16
N ALA A 39 3.60 0.10 11.11
CA ALA A 39 4.06 1.47 10.99
C ALA A 39 3.84 1.97 9.55
N GLN A 40 2.85 2.85 9.38
CA GLN A 40 2.60 3.56 8.13
C GLN A 40 3.92 4.18 7.59
N PRO A 41 4.19 4.08 6.27
CA PRO A 41 5.41 4.67 5.72
C PRO A 41 5.47 6.18 5.96
N ASP A 42 6.66 6.69 6.29
CA ASP A 42 6.90 8.10 6.62
C ASP A 42 6.58 9.09 5.48
N TRP A 43 6.59 8.60 4.24
CA TRP A 43 6.23 9.33 3.02
C TRP A 43 4.71 9.36 2.73
N VAL A 44 3.88 8.83 3.63
CA VAL A 44 2.42 8.83 3.50
C VAL A 44 1.78 9.69 4.57
N THR A 45 0.84 10.56 4.18
CA THR A 45 0.03 11.33 5.14
C THR A 45 -1.18 10.51 5.60
N PHE A 46 -1.42 10.40 6.91
CA PHE A 46 -2.65 9.76 7.42
C PHE A 46 -3.80 10.77 7.53
N ASN A 47 -4.95 10.45 6.95
CA ASN A 47 -6.15 11.28 7.06
C ASN A 47 -7.40 10.37 7.08
N PRO A 48 -7.83 9.89 8.27
CA PRO A 48 -8.73 8.75 8.35
C PRO A 48 -10.14 9.04 7.82
N SER A 49 -10.67 8.07 7.07
CA SER A 49 -12.08 7.93 6.72
C SER A 49 -12.81 7.14 7.83
N PRO A 50 -14.06 7.49 8.18
CA PRO A 50 -14.88 6.69 9.09
C PRO A 50 -15.48 5.43 8.43
N HIS A 51 -15.28 5.24 7.12
CA HIS A 51 -15.94 4.21 6.32
C HIS A 51 -15.06 2.97 6.21
N HIS A 52 -15.06 2.14 7.24
CA HIS A 52 -14.34 0.86 7.22
C HIS A 52 -15.05 -0.16 8.10
N SER A 53 -14.64 -1.42 7.97
CA SER A 53 -15.12 -2.52 8.80
C SER A 53 -13.98 -3.47 9.14
N SER A 54 -14.20 -4.44 10.02
CA SER A 54 -13.22 -5.50 10.21
C SER A 54 -13.02 -6.30 8.90
N ARG A 55 -11.84 -6.91 8.76
CA ARG A 55 -11.51 -7.83 7.65
C ARG A 55 -12.22 -9.18 7.74
N LYS A 56 -13.07 -9.40 8.75
CA LYS A 56 -13.80 -10.67 8.96
C LYS A 56 -12.88 -11.91 9.07
N GLY A 57 -11.67 -11.73 9.59
CA GLY A 57 -10.67 -12.79 9.75
C GLY A 57 -9.87 -13.11 8.48
N GLU A 58 -10.04 -12.33 7.41
CA GLU A 58 -9.27 -12.49 6.18
C GLU A 58 -7.90 -11.80 6.27
N ASP A 59 -6.89 -12.47 5.72
CA ASP A 59 -5.58 -11.87 5.46
C ASP A 59 -5.62 -11.01 4.18
N VAL A 60 -4.81 -9.96 4.18
CA VAL A 60 -4.60 -9.14 2.98
C VAL A 60 -3.83 -9.97 1.96
N SER A 61 -4.41 -10.13 0.77
CA SER A 61 -3.85 -10.96 -0.31
C SER A 61 -4.01 -10.35 -1.70
N ALA A 62 -4.66 -9.19 -1.83
CA ALA A 62 -4.85 -8.52 -3.11
C ALA A 62 -4.73 -6.99 -3.02
N ILE A 63 -4.30 -6.36 -4.12
CA ILE A 63 -4.29 -4.91 -4.32
C ILE A 63 -5.23 -4.59 -5.48
N ILE A 64 -6.18 -3.67 -5.26
CA ILE A 64 -7.16 -3.28 -6.28
C ILE A 64 -6.91 -1.83 -6.68
N MET A 65 -6.69 -1.60 -7.96
CA MET A 65 -6.48 -0.28 -8.55
C MET A 65 -7.83 0.35 -8.97
N HIS A 66 -8.00 1.63 -8.65
CA HIS A 66 -9.19 2.43 -8.98
C HIS A 66 -8.76 3.76 -9.62
N PHE A 67 -9.69 4.41 -10.29
CA PHE A 67 -9.63 5.86 -10.49
C PHE A 67 -10.75 6.56 -9.74
N THR A 68 -10.52 7.83 -9.41
CA THR A 68 -11.49 8.63 -8.66
C THR A 68 -12.63 9.20 -9.52
N ALA A 69 -12.54 9.09 -10.84
CA ALA A 69 -13.47 9.65 -11.83
C ALA A 69 -13.58 11.17 -11.70
N GLY A 70 -12.46 11.85 -11.45
CA GLY A 70 -12.36 13.29 -11.33
C GLY A 70 -11.86 13.78 -9.97
N GLY A 71 -11.80 15.10 -9.81
CA GLY A 71 -11.36 15.76 -8.59
C GLY A 71 -9.83 15.83 -8.39
N SER A 72 -9.45 16.61 -7.39
CA SER A 72 -8.10 16.61 -6.82
C SER A 72 -8.03 15.57 -5.70
N GLN A 73 -6.81 15.20 -5.27
CA GLN A 73 -6.64 14.34 -4.09
C GLN A 73 -7.37 14.91 -2.88
N ALA A 74 -7.30 16.22 -2.64
CA ALA A 74 -8.02 16.88 -1.56
C ALA A 74 -9.56 16.71 -1.66
N ALA A 75 -10.12 16.75 -2.87
CA ALA A 75 -11.55 16.52 -3.07
C ALA A 75 -11.94 15.06 -2.75
N THR A 76 -11.15 14.08 -3.21
CA THR A 76 -11.37 12.65 -2.92
C THR A 76 -11.24 12.37 -1.42
N VAL A 77 -10.19 12.86 -0.78
CA VAL A 77 -9.96 12.76 0.67
C VAL A 77 -11.13 13.39 1.44
N GLY A 78 -11.57 14.57 1.02
CA GLY A 78 -12.74 15.24 1.62
C GLY A 78 -14.03 14.41 1.48
N TRP A 79 -14.26 13.81 0.30
CA TRP A 79 -15.40 12.94 0.06
C TRP A 79 -15.39 11.69 0.95
N PHE A 80 -14.27 10.99 1.03
CA PHE A 80 -14.13 9.81 1.88
C PHE A 80 -14.27 10.10 3.38
N ARG A 81 -14.11 11.35 3.81
CA ARG A 81 -14.37 11.75 5.20
C ARG A 81 -15.83 12.16 5.45
N ASN A 82 -16.60 12.42 4.41
CA ASN A 82 -18.00 12.80 4.54
C ASN A 82 -18.80 11.60 5.09
N PRO A 83 -19.50 11.73 6.24
CA PRO A 83 -20.29 10.64 6.82
C PRO A 83 -21.37 10.07 5.90
N LYS A 84 -21.79 10.83 4.86
CA LYS A 84 -22.79 10.40 3.87
C LYS A 84 -22.21 9.58 2.71
N ALA A 85 -20.89 9.59 2.50
CA ALA A 85 -20.26 8.95 1.33
C ALA A 85 -20.42 7.43 1.33
N LYS A 86 -20.28 6.79 2.50
CA LYS A 86 -20.37 5.34 2.68
C LYS A 86 -19.47 4.55 1.71
N VAL A 87 -18.31 5.12 1.39
CA VAL A 87 -17.25 4.56 0.54
C VAL A 87 -15.90 5.10 1.00
N SER A 88 -14.84 4.32 0.75
CA SER A 88 -13.45 4.69 1.03
C SER A 88 -12.51 3.78 0.26
N ALA A 89 -11.23 4.14 0.23
CA ALA A 89 -10.11 3.26 -0.14
C ALA A 89 -9.05 3.31 0.96
N HIS A 90 -8.03 2.47 0.90
CA HIS A 90 -6.94 2.53 1.88
C HIS A 90 -5.99 3.69 1.54
N TYR A 91 -5.70 3.91 0.26
CA TYR A 91 -4.82 4.98 -0.21
C TYR A 91 -5.46 5.81 -1.31
N VAL A 92 -5.10 7.10 -1.36
CA VAL A 92 -5.40 8.02 -2.45
C VAL A 92 -4.09 8.61 -2.99
N VAL A 93 -3.82 8.40 -4.27
CA VAL A 93 -2.60 8.87 -4.96
C VAL A 93 -2.93 10.08 -5.85
N GLY A 94 -2.31 11.22 -5.54
CA GLY A 94 -2.41 12.46 -6.31
C GLY A 94 -1.66 12.41 -7.65
N ARG A 95 -1.97 13.33 -8.57
CA ARG A 95 -1.30 13.42 -9.88
C ARG A 95 0.20 13.74 -9.77
N ASP A 96 0.60 14.38 -8.68
CA ASP A 96 1.98 14.71 -8.33
C ASP A 96 2.70 13.57 -7.58
N GLY A 97 2.04 12.41 -7.40
CA GLY A 97 2.60 11.27 -6.68
C GLY A 97 2.47 11.35 -5.16
N THR A 98 1.83 12.39 -4.61
CA THR A 98 1.54 12.45 -3.17
C THR A 98 0.58 11.34 -2.75
N VAL A 99 0.72 10.82 -1.54
CA VAL A 99 -0.13 9.73 -1.01
C VAL A 99 -0.77 10.12 0.30
N THR A 100 -2.08 9.88 0.38
CA THR A 100 -2.84 9.94 1.62
C THR A 100 -3.39 8.57 1.96
N GLN A 101 -3.10 8.06 3.16
CA GLN A 101 -3.75 6.87 3.71
C GLN A 101 -5.04 7.27 4.44
N MET A 102 -6.13 6.60 4.10
CA MET A 102 -7.47 6.89 4.59
C MET A 102 -8.00 5.80 5.53
N VAL A 103 -7.54 4.55 5.39
CA VAL A 103 -7.97 3.43 6.22
C VAL A 103 -6.74 2.63 6.68
N PRO A 104 -6.61 2.30 7.97
CA PRO A 104 -5.57 1.40 8.48
C PRO A 104 -5.58 0.03 7.77
N LEU A 105 -4.41 -0.58 7.61
CA LEU A 105 -4.29 -1.83 6.85
C LEU A 105 -4.83 -3.06 7.59
N ASP A 106 -5.08 -2.99 8.90
CA ASP A 106 -5.79 -4.02 9.67
C ASP A 106 -7.32 -3.94 9.51
N GLN A 107 -7.83 -2.88 8.85
CA GLN A 107 -9.25 -2.68 8.58
C GLN A 107 -9.55 -2.81 7.08
N ALA A 108 -10.78 -3.21 6.74
CA ALA A 108 -11.26 -3.26 5.38
C ALA A 108 -11.90 -1.92 4.97
N ALA A 109 -11.30 -1.22 4.01
CA ALA A 109 -11.94 -0.09 3.34
C ALA A 109 -13.13 -0.54 2.46
N TRP A 110 -14.02 0.40 2.14
CA TRP A 110 -15.25 0.14 1.37
C TRP A 110 -15.11 0.57 -0.09
N HIS A 111 -14.23 -0.11 -0.85
CA HIS A 111 -13.88 0.29 -2.23
C HIS A 111 -14.47 -0.63 -3.31
N ALA A 112 -14.46 -1.96 -3.10
CA ALA A 112 -14.75 -2.94 -4.15
C ALA A 112 -16.26 -3.16 -4.40
N GLY A 113 -17.10 -2.98 -3.37
CA GLY A 113 -18.53 -3.31 -3.44
C GLY A 113 -18.77 -4.81 -3.72
N LYS A 114 -19.85 -5.14 -4.43
CA LYS A 114 -20.14 -6.53 -4.84
C LYS A 114 -19.09 -7.01 -5.85
N SER A 115 -18.23 -7.94 -5.44
CA SER A 115 -17.01 -8.28 -6.17
C SER A 115 -16.50 -9.69 -5.85
N LYS A 116 -15.67 -10.25 -6.73
CA LYS A 116 -14.94 -11.52 -6.54
C LYS A 116 -13.61 -11.54 -7.31
N ILE A 117 -12.67 -12.37 -6.84
CA ILE A 117 -11.51 -12.87 -7.59
C ILE A 117 -11.64 -14.39 -7.61
N GLY A 118 -11.60 -15.01 -8.80
CA GLY A 118 -12.03 -16.40 -8.99
C GLY A 118 -13.43 -16.64 -8.41
N ASP A 119 -13.51 -17.54 -7.44
CA ASP A 119 -14.75 -17.84 -6.69
C ASP A 119 -14.87 -17.11 -5.34
N LYS A 120 -13.81 -16.43 -4.89
CA LYS A 120 -13.79 -15.78 -3.57
C LYS A 120 -14.47 -14.41 -3.63
N THR A 121 -15.67 -14.32 -3.05
CA THR A 121 -16.44 -13.06 -2.99
C THR A 121 -16.00 -12.15 -1.83
N GLY A 122 -16.41 -10.88 -1.89
CA GLY A 122 -16.23 -9.96 -0.77
C GLY A 122 -14.86 -9.29 -0.73
N VAL A 123 -14.33 -8.90 -1.88
CA VAL A 123 -12.94 -8.43 -2.09
C VAL A 123 -12.48 -7.36 -1.08
N ASN A 124 -13.38 -6.51 -0.55
CA ASN A 124 -13.03 -5.57 0.52
C ASN A 124 -12.30 -6.21 1.71
N SER A 125 -12.67 -7.42 2.14
CA SER A 125 -12.12 -8.01 3.37
C SER A 125 -10.66 -8.42 3.23
N TYR A 126 -10.26 -8.89 2.05
CA TYR A 126 -8.93 -9.46 1.80
C TYR A 126 -8.06 -8.60 0.87
N SER A 127 -8.45 -7.35 0.58
CA SER A 127 -7.68 -6.49 -0.31
C SER A 127 -7.39 -5.10 0.24
N VAL A 128 -6.45 -4.44 -0.44
CA VAL A 128 -6.10 -3.03 -0.30
C VAL A 128 -6.53 -2.29 -1.57
N GLY A 129 -7.57 -1.46 -1.46
CA GLY A 129 -7.94 -0.51 -2.51
C GLY A 129 -7.05 0.74 -2.57
N ILE A 130 -6.59 1.09 -3.77
CA ILE A 130 -5.83 2.31 -4.07
C ILE A 130 -6.59 3.17 -5.09
N GLU A 131 -6.96 4.37 -4.70
CA GLU A 131 -7.65 5.35 -5.54
C GLU A 131 -6.68 6.32 -6.20
N ILE A 132 -6.68 6.38 -7.52
CA ILE A 132 -5.74 7.20 -8.27
C ILE A 132 -6.47 8.40 -8.86
N CYS A 133 -6.01 9.62 -8.56
CA CYS A 133 -6.63 10.83 -9.08
C CYS A 133 -6.56 10.89 -10.61
N ASN A 134 -7.67 10.59 -11.27
CA ASN A 134 -7.80 10.52 -12.71
C ASN A 134 -9.29 10.70 -13.09
N TRP A 135 -9.58 11.34 -14.22
CA TRP A 135 -10.91 11.66 -14.75
C TRP A 135 -11.57 10.44 -15.39
N GLY A 136 -10.78 9.41 -15.70
CA GLY A 136 -11.21 8.21 -16.38
C GLY A 136 -11.55 8.50 -17.84
N PRO A 137 -12.70 8.01 -18.34
CA PRO A 137 -13.13 8.24 -19.71
C PRO A 137 -13.37 9.72 -20.01
N LEU A 138 -12.93 10.13 -21.19
CA LEU A 138 -13.12 11.44 -21.79
C LEU A 138 -13.94 11.30 -23.08
N ARG A 139 -14.73 12.34 -23.39
CA ARG A 139 -15.55 12.42 -24.60
C ARG A 139 -15.18 13.66 -25.39
N GLN A 140 -15.29 13.59 -26.71
CA GLN A 140 -15.16 14.77 -27.55
C GLN A 140 -16.52 15.45 -27.74
N VAL A 141 -16.58 16.75 -27.45
CA VAL A 141 -17.73 17.63 -27.68
C VAL A 141 -17.20 18.92 -28.29
N ASP A 142 -17.66 19.27 -29.49
CA ASP A 142 -17.25 20.48 -30.24
C ASP A 142 -15.72 20.66 -30.34
N GLY A 143 -15.01 19.55 -30.60
CA GLY A 143 -13.54 19.53 -30.72
C GLY A 143 -12.78 19.64 -29.39
N GLN A 144 -13.47 19.58 -28.25
CA GLN A 144 -12.85 19.62 -26.92
C GLN A 144 -13.10 18.31 -26.17
N PHE A 145 -12.14 17.93 -25.32
CA PHE A 145 -12.33 16.81 -24.41
C PHE A 145 -13.07 17.25 -23.14
N VAL A 146 -14.00 16.42 -22.68
CA VAL A 146 -14.77 16.61 -21.44
C VAL A 146 -14.85 15.32 -20.63
N ASN A 147 -14.97 15.40 -19.30
CA ASN A 147 -15.30 14.23 -18.49
C ASN A 147 -16.79 13.85 -18.58
N TYR A 148 -17.17 12.82 -17.82
CA TYR A 148 -18.54 12.34 -17.67
C TYR A 148 -19.54 13.41 -17.17
N THR A 149 -19.11 14.48 -16.49
CA THR A 149 -19.99 15.59 -16.08
C THR A 149 -20.06 16.71 -17.11
N GLY A 150 -19.37 16.60 -18.25
CA GLY A 150 -19.27 17.64 -19.27
C GLY A 150 -18.29 18.78 -18.92
N ARG A 151 -17.48 18.62 -17.86
CA ARG A 151 -16.45 19.61 -17.54
C ARG A 151 -15.32 19.50 -18.57
N LYS A 152 -14.85 20.64 -19.09
CA LYS A 152 -13.70 20.71 -19.99
C LYS A 152 -12.46 20.09 -19.34
N TYR A 153 -11.79 19.22 -20.08
CA TYR A 153 -10.50 18.65 -19.76
C TYR A 153 -9.39 19.50 -20.38
N ASP A 154 -8.46 19.93 -19.53
CA ASP A 154 -7.31 20.80 -19.85
C ASP A 154 -5.97 20.14 -19.53
N GLY A 155 -5.96 18.82 -19.30
CA GLY A 155 -4.77 18.03 -19.01
C GLY A 155 -3.96 17.62 -20.25
N PRO A 156 -3.01 16.68 -20.08
CA PRO A 156 -2.20 16.12 -21.16
C PRO A 156 -3.06 15.48 -22.27
N THR A 157 -2.51 15.32 -23.47
CA THR A 157 -3.18 14.63 -24.59
C THR A 157 -3.78 13.30 -24.13
N PRO A 158 -5.09 13.07 -24.30
CA PRO A 158 -5.72 11.81 -23.93
C PRO A 158 -5.13 10.60 -24.65
N VAL A 159 -5.13 9.46 -23.96
CA VAL A 159 -4.84 8.16 -24.58
C VAL A 159 -6.11 7.72 -25.31
N GLN A 160 -5.98 7.30 -26.56
CA GLN A 160 -7.07 6.68 -27.30
C GLN A 160 -6.93 5.16 -27.22
N SER A 161 -7.96 4.46 -26.77
CA SER A 161 -8.04 3.00 -26.79
C SER A 161 -8.27 2.48 -28.21
N GLU A 162 -8.07 1.18 -28.42
CA GLU A 162 -8.25 0.54 -29.74
C GLU A 162 -9.68 0.68 -30.27
N ASP A 163 -10.67 0.69 -29.38
CA ASP A 163 -12.08 0.88 -29.72
C ASP A 163 -12.47 2.36 -29.91
N GLY A 164 -11.50 3.28 -29.82
CA GLY A 164 -11.64 4.68 -30.13
C GLY A 164 -12.09 5.56 -28.96
N HIS A 165 -12.27 5.02 -27.75
CA HIS A 165 -12.54 5.84 -26.56
C HIS A 165 -11.29 6.61 -26.12
N TYR A 166 -11.50 7.73 -25.43
CA TYR A 166 -10.41 8.56 -24.92
C TYR A 166 -10.37 8.51 -23.40
N TRP A 167 -9.17 8.57 -22.84
CA TRP A 167 -8.92 8.42 -21.40
C TRP A 167 -7.86 9.41 -20.93
N GLU A 168 -7.98 9.94 -19.70
CA GLU A 168 -6.89 10.74 -19.10
C GLU A 168 -5.68 9.82 -18.83
N PRO A 169 -4.46 10.16 -19.32
CA PRO A 169 -3.26 9.40 -18.99
C PRO A 169 -2.88 9.54 -17.51
N TYR A 170 -2.32 8.48 -16.95
CA TYR A 170 -1.68 8.52 -15.63
C TYR A 170 -0.27 9.13 -15.74
N THR A 171 0.14 9.90 -14.73
CA THR A 171 1.45 10.58 -14.70
C THR A 171 2.57 9.63 -14.30
N ASP A 172 3.81 9.94 -14.67
CA ASP A 172 4.96 9.15 -14.21
C ASP A 172 5.15 9.21 -12.69
N ALA A 173 4.81 10.34 -12.06
CA ALA A 173 4.82 10.48 -10.61
C ALA A 173 3.81 9.52 -9.94
N GLN A 174 2.63 9.33 -10.55
CA GLN A 174 1.67 8.33 -10.09
C GLN A 174 2.25 6.92 -10.18
N TYR A 175 2.81 6.53 -11.33
CA TYR A 175 3.41 5.18 -11.49
C TYR A 175 4.56 4.94 -10.51
N ALA A 176 5.48 5.88 -10.35
CA ALA A 176 6.60 5.74 -9.42
C ALA A 176 6.12 5.51 -7.99
N THR A 177 5.14 6.28 -7.54
CA THR A 177 4.53 6.13 -6.23
C THR A 177 3.75 4.82 -6.08
N LEU A 178 3.01 4.41 -7.10
CA LEU A 178 2.23 3.18 -7.04
C LEU A 178 3.12 1.94 -6.97
N LEU A 179 4.22 1.90 -7.72
CA LEU A 179 5.20 0.83 -7.64
C LEU A 179 5.79 0.75 -6.23
N LYS A 180 6.27 1.89 -5.70
CA LYS A 180 6.80 1.99 -4.33
C LYS A 180 5.79 1.52 -3.28
N LEU A 181 4.51 1.89 -3.43
CA LEU A 181 3.44 1.48 -2.52
C LEU A 181 3.14 -0.01 -2.63
N CYS A 182 3.11 -0.57 -3.84
CA CYS A 182 2.90 -2.01 -4.03
C CYS A 182 4.06 -2.82 -3.49
N GLU A 183 5.31 -2.40 -3.70
CA GLU A 183 6.49 -3.03 -3.11
C GLU A 183 6.38 -3.11 -1.59
N TYR A 184 6.04 -2.00 -0.93
CA TYR A 184 5.79 -1.96 0.51
C TYR A 184 4.68 -2.95 0.93
N LEU A 185 3.55 -2.98 0.22
CA LEU A 185 2.45 -3.89 0.55
C LEU A 185 2.79 -5.37 0.34
N ILE A 186 3.60 -5.68 -0.67
CA ILE A 186 4.10 -7.04 -0.93
C ILE A 186 5.13 -7.46 0.13
N ASP A 187 5.89 -6.52 0.71
CA ASP A 187 6.83 -6.82 1.80
C ASP A 187 6.10 -7.13 3.12
N GLU A 188 4.93 -6.51 3.34
CA GLU A 188 4.14 -6.69 4.58
C GLU A 188 3.13 -7.85 4.51
N TYR A 189 2.62 -8.18 3.32
CA TYR A 189 1.54 -9.16 3.13
C TYR A 189 1.82 -10.14 1.99
N ASP A 190 1.21 -11.32 2.05
CA ASP A 190 1.27 -12.32 0.98
C ASP A 190 0.35 -11.93 -0.19
N ILE A 191 0.73 -10.88 -0.91
CA ILE A 191 -0.03 -10.34 -2.04
C ILE A 191 0.08 -11.30 -3.22
N THR A 192 -1.03 -11.89 -3.59
CA THR A 192 -1.14 -12.81 -4.73
C THR A 192 -1.66 -12.12 -5.98
N HIS A 193 -2.49 -11.08 -5.85
CA HIS A 193 -3.14 -10.43 -7.00
C HIS A 193 -3.00 -8.91 -6.96
N ILE A 194 -2.68 -8.30 -8.10
CA ILE A 194 -2.78 -6.86 -8.34
C ILE A 194 -3.59 -6.66 -9.62
N THR A 195 -4.81 -6.13 -9.50
CA THR A 195 -5.78 -6.05 -10.60
C THR A 195 -6.65 -4.80 -10.52
N GLY A 196 -7.45 -4.53 -11.56
CA GLY A 196 -8.38 -3.41 -11.60
C GLY A 196 -9.73 -3.67 -10.92
N HIS A 197 -10.44 -2.61 -10.57
CA HIS A 197 -11.83 -2.72 -10.10
C HIS A 197 -12.76 -3.28 -11.17
N SER A 198 -12.48 -2.99 -12.45
CA SER A 198 -13.21 -3.51 -13.61
C SER A 198 -13.34 -5.02 -13.60
N ASP A 199 -12.25 -5.70 -13.24
CA ASP A 199 -12.13 -7.15 -13.41
C ASP A 199 -12.84 -7.91 -12.28
N ILE A 200 -12.87 -7.32 -11.08
CA ILE A 200 -13.45 -7.96 -9.89
C ILE A 200 -14.94 -7.64 -9.70
N ALA A 201 -15.45 -6.60 -10.37
CA ALA A 201 -16.77 -6.06 -10.11
C ALA A 201 -17.89 -6.97 -10.67
N ILE A 202 -18.91 -7.22 -9.84
CA ILE A 202 -20.09 -8.01 -10.24
C ILE A 202 -21.33 -7.11 -10.28
N PRO A 203 -22.17 -7.20 -11.33
CA PRO A 203 -21.92 -7.92 -12.59
C PRO A 203 -20.74 -7.33 -13.37
N GLN A 204 -20.15 -8.13 -14.26
CA GLN A 204 -19.08 -7.65 -15.14
C GLN A 204 -19.57 -6.46 -15.96
N GLY A 205 -18.68 -5.47 -16.15
CA GLY A 205 -19.02 -4.17 -16.76
C GLY A 205 -19.66 -3.15 -15.81
N ARG A 206 -19.92 -3.49 -14.54
CA ARG A 206 -20.39 -2.50 -13.52
C ARG A 206 -19.36 -1.40 -13.29
N LYS A 207 -18.08 -1.72 -13.42
CA LYS A 207 -16.93 -0.85 -13.20
C LYS A 207 -15.99 -0.93 -14.40
N ASN A 208 -15.27 0.14 -14.65
CA ASN A 208 -14.34 0.27 -15.77
C ASN A 208 -12.99 0.87 -15.33
N ASP A 209 -12.76 1.00 -14.02
CA ASP A 209 -11.52 1.51 -13.44
C ASP A 209 -10.52 0.39 -13.13
N PRO A 210 -9.20 0.62 -13.30
CA PRO A 210 -8.51 1.88 -13.60
C PRO A 210 -8.54 2.27 -15.09
N GLY A 211 -9.21 1.49 -15.94
CA GLY A 211 -9.44 1.83 -17.34
C GLY A 211 -8.23 1.61 -18.24
N GLU A 212 -8.45 1.83 -19.54
CA GLU A 212 -7.51 1.41 -20.58
C GLU A 212 -6.25 2.28 -20.67
N ALA A 213 -6.25 3.47 -20.07
CA ALA A 213 -5.05 4.29 -19.94
C ALA A 213 -4.05 3.78 -18.89
N PHE A 214 -4.46 2.82 -18.04
CA PHE A 214 -3.58 2.25 -17.03
C PHE A 214 -2.65 1.19 -17.64
N GLN A 215 -1.35 1.46 -17.60
CA GLN A 215 -0.31 0.67 -18.24
C GLN A 215 0.16 -0.45 -17.31
N TRP A 216 -0.55 -1.58 -17.33
CA TRP A 216 -0.21 -2.77 -16.54
C TRP A 216 1.21 -3.30 -16.81
N GLU A 217 1.74 -3.13 -18.02
CA GLU A 217 3.12 -3.51 -18.37
C GLU A 217 4.14 -2.83 -17.46
N LYS A 218 3.93 -1.56 -17.06
CA LYS A 218 4.82 -0.87 -16.12
C LYS A 218 4.91 -1.61 -14.78
N PHE A 219 3.82 -2.22 -14.32
CA PHE A 219 3.79 -3.02 -13.08
C PHE A 219 4.41 -4.40 -13.28
N GLN A 220 4.10 -5.07 -14.39
CA GLN A 220 4.68 -6.37 -14.72
C GLN A 220 6.21 -6.29 -14.80
N VAL A 221 6.74 -5.22 -15.40
CA VAL A 221 8.18 -4.96 -15.46
C VAL A 221 8.73 -4.52 -14.11
N GLY A 222 8.07 -3.56 -13.44
CA GLY A 222 8.56 -2.97 -12.19
C GLY A 222 8.54 -3.93 -11.00
N LEU A 223 7.66 -4.92 -11.00
CA LEU A 223 7.49 -5.90 -9.92
C LEU A 223 7.89 -7.33 -10.33
N LYS A 224 8.58 -7.49 -11.47
CA LYS A 224 8.93 -8.81 -12.05
C LYS A 224 9.68 -9.74 -11.09
N ASP A 225 10.46 -9.17 -10.17
CA ASP A 225 11.30 -9.92 -9.23
C ASP A 225 10.58 -10.16 -7.88
N ARG A 226 9.32 -9.73 -7.76
CA ARG A 226 8.48 -9.92 -6.58
C ARG A 226 7.61 -11.18 -6.74
N ASN A 227 7.35 -11.88 -5.64
CA ASN A 227 6.54 -13.09 -5.62
C ASN A 227 5.04 -12.77 -5.62
N VAL A 228 4.51 -12.30 -6.76
CA VAL A 228 3.08 -12.03 -6.95
C VAL A 228 2.56 -12.95 -8.05
N LYS A 229 1.47 -13.68 -7.77
CA LYS A 229 0.90 -14.68 -8.71
C LYS A 229 0.37 -14.01 -9.98
N HIS A 230 -0.36 -12.91 -9.85
CA HIS A 230 -1.00 -12.23 -10.98
C HIS A 230 -0.91 -10.70 -10.88
N ILE A 231 -0.50 -10.07 -11.98
CA ILE A 231 -0.44 -8.61 -12.14
C ILE A 231 -1.06 -8.24 -13.48
N GLY A 232 -2.20 -7.55 -13.46
CA GLY A 232 -2.90 -7.11 -14.66
C GLY A 232 -4.39 -7.44 -14.62
N PRO A 233 -5.10 -7.24 -15.74
CA PRO A 233 -6.49 -7.64 -15.90
C PRO A 233 -6.67 -9.14 -15.63
N LEU A 234 -7.75 -9.52 -14.94
CA LEU A 234 -8.05 -10.94 -14.70
C LEU A 234 -8.45 -11.64 -16.00
N THR A 235 -8.15 -12.93 -16.06
CA THR A 235 -8.60 -13.84 -17.12
C THR A 235 -9.42 -14.97 -16.52
N ASP A 236 -10.05 -15.81 -17.33
CA ASP A 236 -10.80 -16.97 -16.84
C ASP A 236 -9.94 -17.98 -16.05
N ALA A 237 -8.61 -17.87 -16.10
CA ALA A 237 -7.68 -18.73 -15.36
C ALA A 237 -7.46 -18.30 -13.89
N GLU A 238 -7.90 -17.10 -13.50
CA GLU A 238 -7.73 -16.50 -12.17
C GLU A 238 -9.02 -16.48 -11.34
#